data_AF-A0A1Q7ZIA0-F1
#
_entry.id   AF-A0A1Q7ZIA0-F1
#
_cell.length_a   1.000
_cell.length_b   1.000
_cell.length_c   1.000
_cell.angle_alpha   90.00
_cell.angle_beta   90.00
_cell.angle_gamma   90.00
#
_symmetry.space_group_name_H-M   'P 1'
#
loop_
_entity.id
_entity.type
_entity.pdbx_description
1 polymer ?
#
loop_
_entity_poly.entity_id
_entity_poly.type
_entity_poly.pdbx_seq_one_letter_code
_entity_poly.pdbx_strand_id
1 'polypeptide(L)'
;MAHSLFDPIEDIKLPEEKPKRSWKWLLMTVGAVVLAAGLGIGGYFGYYAMFPKKLTERPIPRNTEQLLVELKSARDQIDSQTRDVYGRIQQFNKTMEFLHKKPVSFSQVFTQGLSAEEEQALDDLVRNEKDPSYRGILGQVVEDMKKIRDLQNKVTQLESLLPGDGVEVKPGDTHMKLAEQYLVKEKGVPETRAKELVARLNIMETSMEKGMKVHFYYDPAKDFFGTWVSQGDARHSPLALVRAKEMKLIQEKDAAVAKASGLEDEKAQLEALRDNLQKEIEGLETKKAQLESSVAQLEMEKTKAQEEARITGAKLAEHQNSVWYDADLEDRLRARGVLKTVNKVENIGEVKFANNIDLTKTKSITLKPSQFGIDHIRDVRIVPNFLKEGRDIGVHFVEDGTVEVTVLNEAAVKGQKVLFVLTQ
;
A
#
# COMPACT_ATOMS: atom_id res chain seq x y z
N MET A 1 15.66 -69.13 16.70
CA MET A 1 15.92 -67.77 16.18
C MET A 1 14.61 -67.21 15.64
N ALA A 2 14.37 -65.90 15.76
CA ALA A 2 13.21 -65.13 15.26
C ALA A 2 11.80 -65.69 15.63
N HIS A 3 11.12 -65.14 16.64
CA HIS A 3 10.21 -63.98 16.53
C HIS A 3 8.99 -64.20 15.63
N SER A 4 7.84 -64.47 16.27
CA SER A 4 6.51 -64.35 15.67
C SER A 4 5.92 -62.97 16.02
N LEU A 5 5.22 -62.39 15.06
CA LEU A 5 4.26 -61.31 15.29
C LEU A 5 2.90 -61.90 15.71
N PHE A 6 2.03 -61.02 16.21
CA PHE A 6 0.60 -61.20 16.56
C PHE A 6 0.28 -61.79 17.95
N ASP A 7 -0.51 -61.01 18.69
CA ASP A 7 -1.06 -61.28 20.04
C ASP A 7 -2.13 -62.38 20.04
N PRO A 8 -2.44 -62.90 21.25
CA PRO A 8 -3.84 -62.92 21.66
C PRO A 8 -4.08 -62.37 23.09
N ILE A 9 -5.31 -61.90 23.32
CA ILE A 9 -5.82 -61.35 24.60
C ILE A 9 -6.55 -62.48 25.38
N GLU A 10 -6.84 -62.21 26.66
CA GLU A 10 -7.69 -62.99 27.60
C GLU A 10 -6.96 -64.18 28.30
N ASP A 11 -7.15 -64.49 29.60
CA ASP A 11 -8.05 -63.88 30.59
C ASP A 11 -7.56 -64.01 32.07
N ILE A 12 -8.28 -63.37 33.00
CA ILE A 12 -7.92 -63.13 34.41
C ILE A 12 -8.11 -64.34 35.34
N LYS A 13 -7.22 -64.51 36.36
CA LYS A 13 -7.60 -64.92 37.74
C LYS A 13 -6.52 -64.64 38.82
N LEU A 14 -6.95 -63.96 39.89
CA LEU A 14 -6.28 -63.74 41.20
C LEU A 14 -6.41 -65.01 42.09
N PRO A 15 -5.58 -65.26 43.13
CA PRO A 15 -5.32 -64.40 44.31
C PRO A 15 -3.82 -64.37 44.74
N GLU A 16 -3.31 -63.96 45.92
CA GLU A 16 -3.84 -63.60 47.26
C GLU A 16 -3.24 -62.26 47.81
N GLU A 17 -3.37 -62.00 49.12
CA GLU A 17 -2.88 -60.79 49.82
C GLU A 17 -1.85 -61.07 50.94
N LYS A 18 -0.91 -60.10 51.11
CA LYS A 18 -0.22 -59.70 52.37
C LYS A 18 0.96 -60.60 52.86
N PRO A 19 2.00 -60.00 53.52
CA PRO A 19 1.90 -59.18 54.74
C PRO A 19 2.26 -57.69 54.61
N LYS A 20 1.70 -56.88 55.51
CA LYS A 20 1.91 -55.43 55.63
C LYS A 20 3.30 -55.10 56.22
N ARG A 21 4.10 -54.29 55.52
CA ARG A 21 5.38 -53.74 56.04
C ARG A 21 5.11 -52.67 57.11
N SER A 22 5.72 -52.77 58.29
CA SER A 22 5.47 -51.87 59.42
C SER A 22 6.21 -50.53 59.29
N TRP A 23 5.47 -49.42 59.18
CA TRP A 23 6.03 -48.07 59.06
C TRP A 23 6.66 -47.49 60.35
N LYS A 24 6.60 -48.18 61.49
CA LYS A 24 7.11 -47.64 62.78
C LYS A 24 8.60 -47.29 62.75
N TRP A 25 9.44 -48.08 62.07
CA TRP A 25 10.87 -47.77 61.93
C TRP A 25 11.12 -46.57 61.02
N LEU A 26 10.38 -46.46 59.93
CA LEU A 26 10.46 -45.35 58.96
C LEU A 26 10.00 -44.03 59.58
N LEU A 27 8.97 -44.06 60.44
CA LEU A 27 8.52 -42.89 61.20
C LEU A 27 9.49 -42.49 62.32
N MET A 28 10.21 -43.43 62.94
CA MET A 28 11.27 -43.08 63.90
C MET A 28 12.48 -42.42 63.23
N THR A 29 12.93 -42.91 62.07
CA THR A 29 14.06 -42.31 61.36
C THR A 29 13.70 -40.96 60.73
N VAL A 30 12.50 -40.82 60.15
CA VAL A 30 12.00 -39.51 59.70
C VAL A 30 11.79 -38.56 60.88
N GLY A 31 11.25 -39.03 62.02
CA GLY A 31 11.10 -38.22 63.23
C GLY A 31 12.42 -37.70 63.78
N ALA A 32 13.47 -38.54 63.81
CA ALA A 32 14.81 -38.14 64.24
C ALA A 32 15.48 -37.16 63.26
N VAL A 33 15.30 -37.34 61.95
CA VAL A 33 15.81 -36.41 60.93
C VAL A 33 15.06 -35.07 60.97
N VAL A 34 13.74 -35.07 61.22
CA VAL A 34 12.94 -33.85 61.41
C VAL A 34 13.25 -33.16 62.72
N LEU A 35 13.64 -33.87 63.79
CA LEU A 35 14.15 -33.25 65.02
C LEU A 35 15.57 -32.69 64.86
N ALA A 36 16.47 -33.37 64.14
CA ALA A 36 17.81 -32.86 63.85
C ALA A 36 17.76 -31.64 62.91
N ALA A 37 16.96 -31.70 61.85
CA ALA A 37 16.68 -30.56 60.97
C ALA A 37 15.91 -29.46 61.72
N GLY A 38 14.95 -29.81 62.57
CA GLY A 38 14.15 -28.88 63.37
C GLY A 38 14.97 -28.14 64.44
N LEU A 39 15.99 -28.77 65.03
CA LEU A 39 16.93 -28.11 65.94
C LEU A 39 18.04 -27.35 65.21
N GLY A 40 18.47 -27.80 64.02
CA GLY A 40 19.38 -27.04 63.16
C GLY A 40 18.72 -25.75 62.62
N ILE A 41 17.49 -25.86 62.11
CA ILE A 41 16.69 -24.74 61.62
C ILE A 41 16.19 -23.89 62.80
N GLY A 42 15.73 -24.50 63.89
CA GLY A 42 15.31 -23.80 65.10
C GLY A 42 16.46 -23.05 65.79
N GLY A 43 17.69 -23.57 65.76
CA GLY A 43 18.88 -22.86 66.22
C GLY A 43 19.27 -21.72 65.29
N TYR A 44 19.23 -21.93 63.97
CA TYR A 44 19.57 -20.89 62.98
C TYR A 44 18.55 -19.74 63.00
N PHE A 45 17.25 -20.03 62.94
CA PHE A 45 16.19 -19.02 63.03
C PHE A 45 16.04 -18.44 64.44
N GLY A 46 16.26 -19.23 65.50
CA GLY A 46 16.23 -18.74 66.89
C GLY A 46 17.37 -17.77 67.21
N TYR A 47 18.57 -18.02 66.68
CA TYR A 47 19.69 -17.08 66.79
C TYR A 47 19.40 -15.79 66.01
N TYR A 48 18.83 -15.86 64.80
CA TYR A 48 18.40 -14.68 64.04
C TYR A 48 17.13 -13.99 64.61
N ALA A 49 16.35 -14.63 65.48
CA ALA A 49 15.16 -14.05 66.11
C ALA A 49 15.49 -13.34 67.44
N MET A 50 16.40 -13.89 68.26
CA MET A 50 16.88 -13.23 69.49
C MET A 50 18.06 -12.27 69.24
N PHE A 51 18.86 -12.52 68.21
CA PHE A 51 19.83 -11.58 67.66
C PHE A 51 19.55 -11.38 66.17
N PRO A 52 18.55 -10.55 65.81
CA PRO A 52 18.43 -10.10 64.43
C PRO A 52 19.75 -9.51 64.01
N LYS A 53 20.37 -10.08 62.97
CA LYS A 53 21.50 -9.45 62.29
C LYS A 53 20.98 -8.16 61.67
N LYS A 54 21.06 -7.09 62.45
CA LYS A 54 20.89 -5.73 61.96
C LYS A 54 21.83 -5.59 60.76
N LEU A 55 21.33 -5.15 59.62
CA LEU A 55 22.17 -4.71 58.50
C LEU A 55 22.89 -3.37 58.79
N THR A 56 23.22 -3.11 60.07
CA THR A 56 23.99 -1.96 60.56
C THR A 56 25.45 -2.31 60.84
N GLU A 57 25.89 -3.53 60.49
CA GLU A 57 27.28 -4.00 60.66
C GLU A 57 27.95 -4.38 59.33
N ARG A 58 27.75 -3.53 58.31
CA ARG A 58 28.80 -3.21 57.35
C ARG A 58 29.07 -1.71 57.50
N PRO A 59 30.35 -1.27 57.42
CA PRO A 59 30.74 0.01 57.94
C PRO A 59 29.97 1.13 57.25
N ILE A 60 29.40 2.03 58.06
CA ILE A 60 28.98 3.38 57.64
C ILE A 60 30.08 3.92 56.71
N PRO A 61 29.74 4.49 55.53
CA PRO A 61 30.74 5.02 54.61
C PRO A 61 31.69 5.94 55.39
N ARG A 62 33.00 5.62 55.35
CA ARG A 62 33.97 6.21 56.28
C ARG A 62 34.20 7.70 56.03
N ASN A 63 33.71 8.22 54.91
CA ASN A 63 33.61 9.64 54.61
C ASN A 63 32.40 9.94 53.69
N THR A 64 32.06 11.22 53.56
CA THR A 64 30.97 11.73 52.70
C THR A 64 31.14 11.37 51.21
N GLU A 65 32.38 11.19 50.76
CA GLU A 65 32.73 10.83 49.38
C GLU A 65 32.19 9.43 49.01
N GLN A 66 32.38 8.44 49.89
CA GLN A 66 31.82 7.09 49.72
C GLN A 66 30.28 7.08 49.70
N LEU A 67 29.65 7.89 50.58
CA LEU A 67 28.20 8.05 50.61
C LEU A 67 27.65 8.53 49.27
N LEU A 68 28.23 9.59 48.70
CA LEU A 68 27.81 10.16 47.41
C LEU A 68 28.00 9.19 46.24
N VAL A 69 29.07 8.39 46.25
CA VAL A 69 29.31 7.35 45.23
C VAL A 69 28.28 6.22 45.34
N GLU A 70 27.96 5.75 46.55
CA GLU A 70 26.98 4.69 46.75
C GLU A 70 25.54 5.16 46.43
N LEU A 71 25.21 6.40 46.79
CA LEU A 71 23.97 7.09 46.42
C LEU A 71 23.81 7.18 44.90
N LYS A 72 24.85 7.62 44.17
CA LYS A 72 24.83 7.66 42.70
C LYS A 72 24.64 6.27 42.11
N SER A 73 25.45 5.29 42.53
CA SER A 73 25.37 3.90 42.04
C SER A 73 23.99 3.28 42.24
N ALA A 74 23.35 3.55 43.39
CA ALA A 74 21.98 3.13 43.63
C ALA A 74 20.99 3.77 42.63
N ARG A 75 21.05 5.10 42.39
CA ARG A 75 20.19 5.75 41.37
C ARG A 75 20.40 5.17 39.98
N ASP A 76 21.66 5.07 39.52
CA ASP A 76 22.02 4.53 38.21
C ASP A 76 21.44 3.10 38.00
N GLN A 77 21.45 2.26 39.05
CA GLN A 77 20.84 0.92 39.03
C GLN A 77 19.32 0.95 38.90
N ILE A 78 18.62 1.81 39.67
CA ILE A 78 17.16 1.90 39.58
C ILE A 78 16.75 2.43 38.19
N ASP A 79 17.51 3.37 37.61
CA ASP A 79 17.23 3.93 36.28
C ASP A 79 17.52 2.94 35.14
N SER A 80 18.50 2.03 35.31
CA SER A 80 18.66 0.87 34.41
C SER A 80 17.45 -0.07 34.49
N GLN A 81 17.08 -0.51 35.70
CA GLN A 81 15.94 -1.43 35.89
C GLN A 81 14.61 -0.83 35.42
N THR A 82 14.42 0.49 35.60
CA THR A 82 13.23 1.19 35.10
C THR A 82 13.15 1.16 33.57
N ARG A 83 14.29 1.35 32.87
CA ARG A 83 14.37 1.22 31.41
C ARG A 83 14.14 -0.22 30.95
N ASP A 84 14.68 -1.21 31.65
CA ASP A 84 14.49 -2.62 31.35
C ASP A 84 13.01 -3.04 31.47
N VAL A 85 12.35 -2.65 32.57
CA VAL A 85 10.90 -2.90 32.77
C VAL A 85 10.08 -2.22 31.67
N TYR A 86 10.40 -0.98 31.31
CA TYR A 86 9.70 -0.28 30.23
C TYR A 86 9.88 -0.98 28.87
N GLY A 87 11.11 -1.40 28.53
CA GLY A 87 11.38 -2.14 27.30
C GLY A 87 10.61 -3.45 27.21
N ARG A 88 10.51 -4.20 28.31
CA ARG A 88 9.69 -5.42 28.41
C ARG A 88 8.19 -5.12 28.19
N ILE A 89 7.67 -4.06 28.81
CA ILE A 89 6.27 -3.62 28.64
C ILE A 89 5.98 -3.21 27.19
N GLN A 90 6.90 -2.52 26.53
CA GLN A 90 6.77 -2.18 25.11
C GLN A 90 6.77 -3.42 24.22
N GLN A 91 7.70 -4.35 24.44
CA GLN A 91 7.78 -5.60 23.68
C GLN A 91 6.48 -6.41 23.84
N PHE A 92 5.96 -6.49 25.06
CA PHE A 92 4.67 -7.08 25.37
C PHE A 92 3.52 -6.38 24.61
N ASN A 93 3.40 -5.05 24.70
CA ASN A 93 2.32 -4.31 24.04
C ASN A 93 2.37 -4.42 22.51
N LYS A 94 3.56 -4.40 21.87
CA LYS A 94 3.71 -4.70 20.44
C LYS A 94 3.22 -6.10 20.07
N THR A 95 3.48 -7.08 20.94
CA THR A 95 3.01 -8.46 20.76
C THR A 95 1.49 -8.56 20.92
N MET A 96 0.90 -7.80 21.85
CA MET A 96 -0.55 -7.75 22.06
C MET A 96 -1.26 -7.08 20.87
N GLU A 97 -0.69 -6.02 20.31
CA GLU A 97 -1.19 -5.33 19.12
C GLU A 97 -1.21 -6.24 17.88
N PHE A 98 -0.11 -6.97 17.62
CA PHE A 98 -0.04 -8.01 16.59
C PHE A 98 -1.08 -9.13 16.78
N LEU A 99 -1.45 -9.44 18.02
CA LEU A 99 -2.45 -10.45 18.37
C LEU A 99 -3.87 -9.87 18.53
N HIS A 100 -4.10 -8.60 18.17
CA HIS A 100 -5.36 -7.87 18.34
C HIS A 100 -5.96 -7.91 19.76
N LYS A 101 -5.10 -8.06 20.79
CA LYS A 101 -5.49 -8.01 22.20
C LYS A 101 -5.30 -6.59 22.74
N LYS A 102 -6.05 -6.23 23.79
CA LYS A 102 -5.91 -4.91 24.43
C LYS A 102 -4.49 -4.76 25.03
N PRO A 103 -3.74 -3.70 24.69
CA PRO A 103 -2.46 -3.41 25.34
C PRO A 103 -2.69 -2.99 26.80
N VAL A 104 -1.71 -3.21 27.66
CA VAL A 104 -1.78 -2.83 29.07
C VAL A 104 -1.19 -1.43 29.26
N SER A 105 -2.01 -0.50 29.74
CA SER A 105 -1.62 0.88 30.01
C SER A 105 -1.03 1.00 31.42
N PHE A 106 0.29 0.83 31.51
CA PHE A 106 1.03 0.97 32.77
C PHE A 106 1.40 2.42 33.13
N SER A 107 1.10 3.42 32.27
CA SER A 107 1.60 4.80 32.40
C SER A 107 1.25 5.54 33.71
N GLN A 108 0.24 5.08 34.46
CA GLN A 108 -0.17 5.67 35.73
C GLN A 108 0.56 5.10 36.96
N VAL A 109 1.28 3.98 36.82
CA VAL A 109 1.79 3.17 37.95
C VAL A 109 3.30 3.40 38.22
N PHE A 110 4.00 4.10 37.32
CA PHE A 110 5.48 4.08 37.27
C PHE A 110 6.19 5.33 37.81
N THR A 111 5.48 6.33 38.33
CA THR A 111 6.09 7.60 38.76
C THR A 111 6.65 7.58 40.18
N GLN A 112 6.20 6.69 41.06
CA GLN A 112 6.64 6.63 42.48
C GLN A 112 7.15 5.25 42.93
N GLY A 113 6.98 4.21 42.10
CA GLY A 113 7.05 2.81 42.53
C GLY A 113 5.66 2.33 42.97
N LEU A 114 5.45 1.01 42.96
CA LEU A 114 4.18 0.40 43.40
C LEU A 114 3.99 0.62 44.90
N SER A 115 2.79 0.99 45.31
CA SER A 115 2.31 0.70 46.66
C SER A 115 2.23 -0.83 46.87
N ALA A 116 2.26 -1.28 48.13
CA ALA A 116 2.13 -2.70 48.44
C ALA A 116 0.80 -3.31 47.92
N GLU A 117 -0.24 -2.47 47.82
CA GLU A 117 -1.57 -2.83 47.32
C GLU A 117 -1.57 -3.06 45.80
N GLU A 118 -0.94 -2.17 45.04
CA GLU A 118 -0.79 -2.31 43.58
C GLU A 118 0.18 -3.46 43.22
N GLU A 119 1.24 -3.66 44.01
CA GLU A 119 2.15 -4.81 43.87
C GLU A 119 1.41 -6.13 44.06
N GLN A 120 0.53 -6.21 45.06
CA GLN A 120 -0.26 -7.41 45.31
C GLN A 120 -1.32 -7.65 44.23
N ALA A 121 -1.94 -6.58 43.70
CA ALA A 121 -2.82 -6.68 42.53
C ALA A 121 -2.07 -7.18 41.27
N LEU A 122 -0.81 -6.78 41.10
CA LEU A 122 0.02 -7.23 39.98
C LEU A 122 0.53 -8.68 40.17
N ASP A 123 0.92 -9.08 41.39
CA ASP A 123 1.24 -10.48 41.73
C ASP A 123 0.02 -11.40 41.53
N ASP A 124 -1.20 -10.94 41.87
CA ASP A 124 -2.43 -11.70 41.64
C ASP A 124 -2.84 -11.74 40.16
N LEU A 125 -2.55 -10.71 39.36
CA LEU A 125 -2.66 -10.78 37.90
C LEU A 125 -1.69 -11.83 37.32
N VAL A 126 -0.42 -11.84 37.75
CA VAL A 126 0.57 -12.86 37.34
C VAL A 126 0.10 -14.26 37.69
N ARG A 127 -0.47 -14.47 38.88
CA ARG A 127 -0.96 -15.79 39.33
C ARG A 127 -2.15 -16.29 38.53
N ASN A 128 -3.03 -15.39 38.08
CA ASN A 128 -4.24 -15.71 37.33
C ASN A 128 -4.04 -15.73 35.80
N GLU A 129 -2.89 -15.28 35.31
CA GLU A 129 -2.54 -15.34 33.88
C GLU A 129 -2.35 -16.79 33.41
N LYS A 130 -3.04 -17.14 32.33
CA LYS A 130 -3.10 -18.49 31.76
C LYS A 130 -2.04 -18.74 30.69
N ASP A 131 -1.56 -17.68 30.04
CA ASP A 131 -0.49 -17.78 29.05
C ASP A 131 0.90 -17.85 29.73
N PRO A 132 1.68 -18.94 29.55
CA PRO A 132 3.00 -19.07 30.16
C PRO A 132 3.99 -17.97 29.76
N SER A 133 3.86 -17.42 28.55
CA SER A 133 4.72 -16.35 28.03
C SER A 133 4.41 -15.02 28.72
N TYR A 134 3.13 -14.65 28.80
CA TYR A 134 2.71 -13.43 29.48
C TYR A 134 3.00 -13.49 30.98
N ARG A 135 2.76 -14.65 31.61
CA ARG A 135 3.10 -14.88 33.01
C ARG A 135 4.60 -14.71 33.28
N GLY A 136 5.46 -15.12 32.34
CA GLY A 136 6.90 -14.91 32.41
C GLY A 136 7.28 -13.42 32.36
N ILE A 137 6.72 -12.66 31.41
CA ILE A 137 6.99 -11.23 31.29
C ILE A 137 6.47 -10.45 32.50
N LEU A 138 5.21 -10.67 32.90
CA LEU A 138 4.61 -9.98 34.05
C LEU A 138 5.33 -10.35 35.35
N GLY A 139 5.70 -11.62 35.54
CA GLY A 139 6.47 -12.06 36.71
C GLY A 139 7.83 -11.37 36.81
N GLN A 140 8.51 -11.15 35.68
CA GLN A 140 9.81 -10.47 35.68
C GLN A 140 9.68 -8.95 35.80
N VAL A 141 8.59 -8.35 35.30
CA VAL A 141 8.22 -6.96 35.61
C VAL A 141 8.04 -6.78 37.12
N VAL A 142 7.30 -7.68 37.80
CA VAL A 142 7.15 -7.65 39.26
C VAL A 142 8.49 -7.81 39.99
N GLU A 143 9.34 -8.74 39.54
CA GLU A 143 10.66 -8.97 40.15
C GLU A 143 11.57 -7.73 40.05
N ASP A 144 11.63 -7.10 38.87
CA ASP A 144 12.43 -5.91 38.64
C ASP A 144 11.84 -4.68 39.40
N MET A 145 10.51 -4.60 39.57
CA MET A 145 9.86 -3.59 40.42
C MET A 145 10.14 -3.79 41.93
N LYS A 146 10.24 -5.04 42.40
CA LYS A 146 10.67 -5.36 43.78
C LYS A 146 12.10 -4.83 44.04
N LYS A 147 13.02 -5.04 43.09
CA LYS A 147 14.40 -4.50 43.16
C LYS A 147 14.43 -2.96 43.16
N ILE A 148 13.59 -2.33 42.33
CA ILE A 148 13.44 -0.87 42.28
C ILE A 148 13.06 -0.31 43.66
N ARG A 149 12.08 -0.92 44.35
CA ARG A 149 11.68 -0.51 45.71
C ARG A 149 12.82 -0.68 46.72
N ASP A 150 13.50 -1.83 46.72
CA ASP A 150 14.57 -2.10 47.70
C ASP A 150 15.74 -1.11 47.54
N LEU A 151 16.05 -0.75 46.30
CA LEU A 151 17.01 0.31 45.98
C LEU A 151 16.50 1.71 46.35
N GLN A 152 15.21 2.03 46.17
CA GLN A 152 14.61 3.29 46.67
C GLN A 152 14.73 3.39 48.19
N ASN A 153 14.40 2.32 48.93
CA ASN A 153 14.56 2.26 50.38
C ASN A 153 16.02 2.50 50.80
N LYS A 154 16.98 1.92 50.06
CA LYS A 154 18.41 2.16 50.25
C LYS A 154 18.79 3.62 49.99
N VAL A 155 18.26 4.25 48.93
CA VAL A 155 18.48 5.68 48.66
C VAL A 155 17.97 6.52 49.82
N THR A 156 16.74 6.29 50.32
CA THR A 156 16.20 7.02 51.48
C THR A 156 17.07 6.86 52.73
N GLN A 157 17.60 5.66 53.00
CA GLN A 157 18.52 5.42 54.12
C GLN A 157 19.87 6.13 53.95
N LEU A 158 20.40 6.22 52.73
CA LEU A 158 21.65 6.93 52.47
C LEU A 158 21.44 8.45 52.46
N GLU A 159 20.28 8.95 52.01
CA GLU A 159 19.94 10.38 52.05
C GLU A 159 19.80 10.91 53.48
N SER A 160 19.39 10.09 54.45
CA SER A 160 19.36 10.49 55.86
C SER A 160 20.74 10.58 56.53
N LEU A 161 21.80 10.15 55.84
CA LEU A 161 23.20 10.26 56.28
C LEU A 161 23.94 11.44 55.61
N LEU A 162 23.26 12.25 54.79
CA LEU A 162 23.86 13.44 54.18
C LEU A 162 24.16 14.52 55.24
N PRO A 163 25.30 15.25 55.12
CA PRO A 163 25.69 16.23 56.12
C PRO A 163 24.95 17.57 55.94
N GLY A 164 24.27 18.00 57.01
CA GLY A 164 23.60 19.30 57.11
C GLY A 164 22.13 19.30 56.66
N ASP A 165 21.43 20.41 56.92
CA ASP A 165 19.98 20.50 56.69
C ASP A 165 19.57 20.65 55.21
N GLY A 166 20.55 20.86 54.32
CA GLY A 166 20.39 21.15 52.89
C GLY A 166 19.88 22.57 52.60
N VAL A 167 20.14 23.06 51.39
CA VAL A 167 19.56 24.33 50.89
C VAL A 167 18.20 24.02 50.26
N GLU A 168 17.12 24.59 50.80
CA GLU A 168 15.77 24.43 50.25
C GLU A 168 15.64 25.14 48.89
N VAL A 169 15.14 24.41 47.90
CA VAL A 169 14.88 24.91 46.55
C VAL A 169 13.70 25.88 46.53
N LYS A 170 13.91 27.06 45.93
CA LYS A 170 12.87 28.06 45.67
C LYS A 170 12.44 28.04 44.19
N PRO A 171 11.23 28.54 43.85
CA PRO A 171 10.79 28.64 42.46
C PRO A 171 11.79 29.43 41.60
N GLY A 172 12.22 28.84 40.48
CA GLY A 172 13.20 29.45 39.57
C GLY A 172 14.67 29.27 39.97
N ASP A 173 14.97 28.47 40.99
CA ASP A 173 16.33 27.98 41.21
C ASP A 173 16.64 26.77 40.32
N THR A 174 17.89 26.69 39.87
CA THR A 174 18.43 25.53 39.14
C THR A 174 19.58 24.93 39.95
N HIS A 175 19.78 23.62 39.81
CA HIS A 175 20.81 22.91 40.57
C HIS A 175 22.21 23.51 40.32
N MET A 176 22.51 23.86 39.07
CA MET A 176 23.72 24.58 38.66
C MET A 176 23.89 25.91 39.40
N LYS A 177 22.84 26.76 39.42
CA LYS A 177 22.84 28.09 40.06
C LYS A 177 23.06 28.00 41.56
N LEU A 178 22.46 27.02 42.25
CA LEU A 178 22.68 26.84 43.69
C LEU A 178 24.10 26.34 43.98
N ALA A 179 24.62 25.43 43.16
CA ALA A 179 25.98 24.91 43.29
C ALA A 179 27.06 25.98 43.08
N GLU A 180 26.92 26.82 42.04
CA GLU A 180 27.80 27.97 41.82
C GLU A 180 27.73 28.98 42.97
N GLN A 181 26.52 29.28 43.47
CA GLN A 181 26.34 30.22 44.57
C GLN A 181 26.98 29.71 45.87
N TYR A 182 26.88 28.42 46.19
CA TYR A 182 27.55 27.82 47.34
C TYR A 182 29.08 27.98 47.24
N LEU A 183 29.67 27.59 46.11
CA LEU A 183 31.12 27.68 45.90
C LEU A 183 31.63 29.14 45.99
N VAL A 184 30.96 30.08 45.35
CA VAL A 184 31.40 31.48 45.30
C VAL A 184 31.11 32.22 46.61
N LYS A 185 29.90 32.10 47.18
CA LYS A 185 29.48 32.91 48.34
C LYS A 185 29.84 32.30 49.69
N GLU A 186 29.72 30.98 49.86
CA GLU A 186 29.98 30.32 51.14
C GLU A 186 31.40 29.77 51.26
N LYS A 187 32.03 29.39 50.14
CA LYS A 187 33.40 28.84 50.11
C LYS A 187 34.45 29.78 49.53
N GLY A 188 34.06 30.94 48.98
CA GLY A 188 34.99 31.94 48.46
C GLY A 188 35.79 31.48 47.23
N VAL A 189 35.32 30.46 46.52
CA VAL A 189 35.98 29.94 45.32
C VAL A 189 35.81 30.94 44.16
N PRO A 190 36.87 31.29 43.41
CA PRO A 190 36.76 32.17 42.25
C PRO A 190 35.72 31.68 41.23
N GLU A 191 34.94 32.59 40.66
CA GLU A 191 33.79 32.25 39.79
C GLU A 191 34.18 31.34 38.60
N THR A 192 35.35 31.57 37.99
CA THR A 192 35.89 30.73 36.92
C THR A 192 36.11 29.28 37.38
N ARG A 193 36.73 29.12 38.56
CA ARG A 193 36.98 27.80 39.16
C ARG A 193 35.69 27.12 39.63
N ALA A 194 34.73 27.90 40.13
CA ALA A 194 33.42 27.38 40.52
C ALA A 194 32.68 26.78 39.32
N LYS A 195 32.68 27.48 38.16
CA LYS A 195 32.09 26.97 36.91
C LYS A 195 32.78 25.69 36.43
N GLU A 196 34.11 25.61 36.47
CA GLU A 196 34.84 24.38 36.14
C GLU A 196 34.49 23.20 37.04
N LEU A 197 34.32 23.42 38.36
CA LEU A 197 33.95 22.39 39.32
C LEU A 197 32.51 21.90 39.09
N VAL A 198 31.58 22.83 38.85
CA VAL A 198 30.16 22.51 38.58
C VAL A 198 29.99 21.78 37.24
N ALA A 199 30.72 22.17 36.20
CA ALA A 199 30.65 21.55 34.88
C ALA A 199 31.17 20.09 34.84
N ARG A 200 31.94 19.66 35.85
CA ARG A 200 32.41 18.26 36.00
C ARG A 200 31.39 17.35 36.67
N LEU A 201 30.29 17.90 37.19
CA LEU A 201 29.31 17.15 37.99
C LEU A 201 28.09 16.74 37.19
N ASN A 202 27.46 15.65 37.63
CA ASN A 202 26.14 15.24 37.14
C ASN A 202 25.06 16.14 37.75
N ILE A 203 24.95 17.36 37.24
CA ILE A 203 23.94 18.33 37.64
C ILE A 203 22.60 17.91 37.05
N MET A 204 21.62 17.60 37.92
CA MET A 204 20.22 17.41 37.51
C MET A 204 19.72 18.58 36.63
N GLU A 205 19.48 18.29 35.36
CA GLU A 205 18.98 19.25 34.36
C GLU A 205 17.46 19.51 34.47
N THR A 206 16.73 18.58 35.09
CA THR A 206 15.28 18.69 35.25
C THR A 206 14.94 19.80 36.24
N SER A 207 13.84 20.52 35.98
CA SER A 207 13.32 21.57 36.88
C SER A 207 13.15 21.03 38.29
N MET A 208 13.80 21.67 39.27
CA MET A 208 13.68 21.31 40.68
C MET A 208 12.33 21.77 41.23
N GLU A 209 11.69 20.96 42.08
CA GLU A 209 10.47 21.34 42.78
C GLU A 209 10.75 22.07 44.10
N LYS A 210 9.82 22.96 44.50
CA LYS A 210 9.86 23.58 45.83
C LYS A 210 9.80 22.50 46.91
N GLY A 211 10.61 22.66 47.96
CA GLY A 211 10.72 21.71 49.07
C GLY A 211 11.82 20.65 48.88
N MET A 212 12.38 20.52 47.66
CA MET A 212 13.60 19.76 47.45
C MET A 212 14.76 20.41 48.21
N LYS A 213 15.73 19.61 48.62
CA LYS A 213 16.91 20.07 49.36
C LYS A 213 18.18 19.73 48.60
N VAL A 214 19.05 20.71 48.39
CA VAL A 214 20.35 20.49 47.76
C VAL A 214 21.46 20.55 48.80
N HIS A 215 22.23 19.47 48.89
CA HIS A 215 23.33 19.27 49.81
C HIS A 215 24.63 19.48 49.06
N PHE A 216 25.55 20.24 49.65
CA PHE A 216 26.82 20.59 49.04
C PHE A 216 27.98 20.18 49.95
N TYR A 217 29.01 19.60 49.34
CA TYR A 217 30.26 19.24 50.01
C TYR A 217 31.43 19.70 49.16
N TYR A 218 32.32 20.52 49.73
CA TYR A 218 33.54 20.97 49.08
C TYR A 218 34.75 20.71 49.99
N ASP A 219 35.71 19.95 49.47
CA ASP A 219 37.01 19.69 50.09
C ASP A 219 38.11 20.43 49.29
N PRO A 220 38.59 21.59 49.77
CA PRO A 220 39.62 22.37 49.08
C PRO A 220 41.00 21.71 49.08
N ALA A 221 41.27 20.75 49.97
CA ALA A 221 42.55 20.03 50.00
C ALA A 221 42.62 18.94 48.92
N LYS A 222 41.46 18.42 48.48
CA LYS A 222 41.33 17.45 47.38
C LYS A 222 40.83 18.05 46.07
N ASP A 223 40.51 19.35 46.04
CA ASP A 223 39.84 20.00 44.90
C ASP A 223 38.53 19.27 44.48
N PHE A 224 37.87 18.64 45.47
CA PHE A 224 36.67 17.83 45.27
C PHE A 224 35.44 18.63 45.64
N PHE A 225 34.52 18.76 44.69
CA PHE A 225 33.18 19.28 44.93
C PHE A 225 32.15 18.19 44.65
N GLY A 226 31.18 18.03 45.53
CA GLY A 226 30.07 17.10 45.40
C GLY A 226 28.75 17.78 45.74
N THR A 227 27.69 17.40 45.04
CA THR A 227 26.34 17.93 45.23
C THR A 227 25.32 16.79 45.19
N TRP A 228 24.27 16.90 45.99
CA TRP A 228 23.18 15.94 46.01
C TRP A 228 21.83 16.62 46.21
N VAL A 229 20.86 16.31 45.35
CA VAL A 229 19.46 16.73 45.56
C VAL A 229 18.72 15.59 46.27
N SER A 230 18.16 15.83 47.46
CA SER A 230 17.23 14.95 48.14
C SER A 230 15.79 15.47 48.02
N GLN A 231 14.80 14.61 48.28
CA GLN A 231 13.39 14.97 48.16
C GLN A 231 12.95 16.09 49.13
N GLY A 232 13.47 16.09 50.36
CA GLY A 232 13.02 17.03 51.39
C GLY A 232 11.50 16.95 51.59
N ASP A 233 10.84 18.10 51.54
CA ASP A 233 9.39 18.26 51.67
C ASP A 233 8.67 18.31 50.31
N ALA A 234 9.36 18.04 49.19
CA ALA A 234 8.76 18.05 47.86
C ALA A 234 7.82 16.86 47.64
N ARG A 235 6.80 17.07 46.80
CA ARG A 235 5.82 16.04 46.43
C ARG A 235 6.44 14.89 45.65
N HIS A 236 7.41 15.18 44.78
CA HIS A 236 8.11 14.19 43.97
C HIS A 236 9.58 14.11 44.37
N SER A 237 10.16 12.91 44.34
CA SER A 237 11.60 12.75 44.49
C SER A 237 12.34 13.24 43.24
N PRO A 238 13.61 13.67 43.34
CA PRO A 238 14.41 14.07 42.18
C PRO A 238 14.48 12.98 41.10
N LEU A 239 14.52 11.72 41.54
CA LEU A 239 14.50 10.52 40.70
C LEU A 239 13.19 10.38 39.90
N ALA A 240 12.04 10.67 40.52
CA ALA A 240 10.74 10.65 39.85
C ALA A 240 10.65 11.72 38.74
N LEU A 241 11.23 12.91 38.95
CA LEU A 241 11.25 13.98 37.94
C LEU A 241 12.15 13.65 36.75
N VAL A 242 13.35 13.10 36.99
CA VAL A 242 14.24 12.63 35.92
C VAL A 242 13.53 11.56 35.08
N ARG A 243 12.89 10.58 35.71
CA ARG A 243 12.11 9.55 35.02
C ARG A 243 10.94 10.10 34.22
N ALA A 244 10.17 11.03 34.76
CA ALA A 244 9.07 11.63 34.03
C ALA A 244 9.55 12.31 32.73
N LYS A 245 10.72 12.97 32.76
CA LYS A 245 11.37 13.55 31.58
C LYS A 245 11.86 12.46 30.60
N GLU A 246 12.59 11.45 31.08
CA GLU A 246 13.08 10.35 30.23
C GLU A 246 11.95 9.57 29.57
N MET A 247 10.93 9.19 30.33
CA MET A 247 9.76 8.47 29.85
C MET A 247 9.00 9.25 28.79
N LYS A 248 8.87 10.57 28.96
CA LYS A 248 8.28 11.46 27.95
C LYS A 248 9.13 11.49 26.67
N LEU A 249 10.44 11.63 26.77
CA LEU A 249 11.35 11.59 25.61
C LEU A 249 11.28 10.25 24.87
N ILE A 250 11.18 9.13 25.59
CA ILE A 250 11.03 7.81 24.99
C ILE A 250 9.69 7.69 24.26
N GLN A 251 8.58 8.13 24.89
CA GLN A 251 7.25 8.16 24.26
C GLN A 251 7.23 9.03 22.99
N GLU A 252 7.83 10.23 23.02
CA GLU A 252 7.93 11.13 21.87
C GLU A 252 8.77 10.49 20.73
N LYS A 253 9.91 9.88 21.07
CA LYS A 253 10.77 9.14 20.12
C LYS A 253 10.03 7.95 19.50
N ASP A 254 9.30 7.16 20.28
CA ASP A 254 8.56 5.99 19.75
C ASP A 254 7.34 6.40 18.93
N ALA A 255 6.64 7.48 19.29
CA ALA A 255 5.58 8.08 18.46
C ALA A 255 6.14 8.60 17.12
N ALA A 256 7.33 9.19 17.11
CA ALA A 256 8.01 9.61 15.90
C ALA A 256 8.42 8.42 15.01
N VAL A 257 8.92 7.32 15.60
CA VAL A 257 9.26 6.09 14.87
C VAL A 257 8.00 5.41 14.29
N ALA A 258 6.92 5.32 15.05
CA ALA A 258 5.65 4.78 14.55
C ALA A 258 5.09 5.61 13.39
N LYS A 259 5.15 6.95 13.49
CA LYS A 259 4.78 7.85 12.40
C LYS A 259 5.68 7.71 11.17
N ALA A 260 6.98 7.51 11.35
CA ALA A 260 7.91 7.28 10.25
C ALA A 260 7.59 5.97 9.50
N SER A 261 7.31 4.88 10.22
CA SER A 261 6.87 3.60 9.62
C SER A 261 5.59 3.77 8.81
N GLY A 262 4.57 4.43 9.36
CA GLY A 262 3.30 4.64 8.65
C GLY A 262 3.44 5.51 7.39
N LEU A 263 4.36 6.49 7.40
CA LEU A 263 4.68 7.30 6.22
C LEU A 263 5.48 6.51 5.16
N GLU A 264 6.28 5.52 5.58
CA GLU A 264 6.99 4.62 4.67
C GLU A 264 6.02 3.66 3.97
N ASP A 265 5.05 3.12 4.70
CA ASP A 265 3.95 2.31 4.14
C ASP A 265 3.07 3.11 3.17
N GLU A 266 2.69 4.35 3.54
CA GLU A 266 1.92 5.26 2.67
C GLU A 266 2.69 5.61 1.39
N LYS A 267 3.99 5.88 1.51
CA LYS A 267 4.86 6.11 0.35
C LYS A 267 4.91 4.89 -0.58
N ALA A 268 5.07 3.69 -0.05
CA ALA A 268 5.10 2.46 -0.85
C ALA A 268 3.78 2.24 -1.61
N GLN A 269 2.64 2.54 -0.99
CA GLN A 269 1.31 2.49 -1.64
C GLN A 269 1.19 3.52 -2.77
N LEU A 270 1.66 4.76 -2.54
CA LEU A 270 1.65 5.81 -3.56
C LEU A 270 2.59 5.50 -4.74
N GLU A 271 3.75 4.90 -4.50
CA GLU A 271 4.67 4.45 -5.55
C GLU A 271 4.03 3.34 -6.40
N ALA A 272 3.39 2.34 -5.77
CA ALA A 272 2.66 1.28 -6.48
C ALA A 272 1.46 1.82 -7.29
N LEU A 273 0.72 2.79 -6.75
CA LEU A 273 -0.38 3.45 -7.46
C LEU A 273 0.12 4.23 -8.68
N ARG A 274 1.21 5.00 -8.53
CA ARG A 274 1.86 5.73 -9.62
C ARG A 274 2.34 4.80 -10.74
N ASP A 275 2.94 3.67 -10.40
CA ASP A 275 3.39 2.69 -11.39
C ASP A 275 2.23 1.98 -12.11
N ASN A 276 1.07 1.83 -11.45
CA ASN A 276 -0.14 1.32 -12.10
C ASN A 276 -0.76 2.35 -13.05
N LEU A 277 -0.87 3.62 -12.63
CA LEU A 277 -1.37 4.71 -13.46
C LEU A 277 -0.48 4.94 -14.69
N GLN A 278 0.85 4.82 -14.54
CA GLN A 278 1.80 4.92 -15.66
C GLN A 278 1.52 3.85 -16.73
N LYS A 279 1.31 2.58 -16.31
CA LYS A 279 0.94 1.48 -17.22
C LYS A 279 -0.43 1.69 -17.87
N GLU A 280 -1.38 2.29 -17.15
CA GLU A 280 -2.69 2.61 -17.71
C GLU A 280 -2.59 3.71 -18.78
N ILE A 281 -1.78 4.74 -18.56
CA ILE A 281 -1.49 5.79 -19.56
C ILE A 281 -0.86 5.18 -20.81
N GLU A 282 0.18 4.37 -20.68
CA GLU A 282 0.82 3.67 -21.81
C GLU A 282 -0.18 2.75 -22.57
N GLY A 283 -1.06 2.08 -21.82
CA GLY A 283 -2.17 1.28 -22.37
C GLY A 283 -3.27 2.10 -23.06
N LEU A 284 -3.46 3.37 -22.68
CA LEU A 284 -4.40 4.29 -23.33
C LEU A 284 -3.78 4.96 -24.56
N GLU A 285 -2.49 5.32 -24.52
CA GLU A 285 -1.77 5.87 -25.68
C GLU A 285 -1.67 4.87 -26.82
N THR A 286 -1.37 3.60 -26.52
CA THR A 286 -1.37 2.52 -27.51
C THR A 286 -2.75 2.28 -28.12
N LYS A 287 -3.82 2.26 -27.32
CA LYS A 287 -5.22 2.19 -27.81
C LYS A 287 -5.59 3.41 -28.66
N LYS A 288 -5.17 4.61 -28.26
CA LYS A 288 -5.40 5.85 -29.01
C LYS A 288 -4.75 5.77 -30.40
N ALA A 289 -3.48 5.38 -30.48
CA ALA A 289 -2.76 5.22 -31.74
C ALA A 289 -3.42 4.16 -32.66
N GLN A 290 -3.93 3.05 -32.09
CA GLN A 290 -4.71 2.06 -32.83
C GLN A 290 -6.02 2.63 -33.38
N LEU A 291 -6.77 3.37 -32.56
CA LEU A 291 -8.03 4.01 -32.97
C LEU A 291 -7.80 5.08 -34.04
N GLU A 292 -6.78 5.92 -33.89
CA GLU A 292 -6.41 6.93 -34.90
C GLU A 292 -6.05 6.27 -36.25
N SER A 293 -5.32 5.16 -36.22
CA SER A 293 -5.03 4.35 -37.41
C SER A 293 -6.29 3.74 -38.05
N SER A 294 -7.21 3.19 -37.25
CA SER A 294 -8.48 2.66 -37.74
C SER A 294 -9.39 3.75 -38.33
N VAL A 295 -9.44 4.94 -37.72
CA VAL A 295 -10.19 6.09 -38.25
C VAL A 295 -9.61 6.53 -39.60
N ALA A 296 -8.29 6.69 -39.70
CA ALA A 296 -7.63 7.05 -40.96
C ALA A 296 -7.91 6.01 -42.07
N GLN A 297 -7.86 4.70 -41.75
CA GLN A 297 -8.21 3.65 -42.70
C GLN A 297 -9.68 3.74 -43.15
N LEU A 298 -10.63 3.92 -42.21
CA LEU A 298 -12.05 4.06 -42.54
C LEU A 298 -12.35 5.31 -43.38
N GLU A 299 -11.63 6.42 -43.18
CA GLU A 299 -11.74 7.60 -44.04
C GLU A 299 -11.20 7.34 -45.46
N MET A 300 -10.09 6.60 -45.60
CA MET A 300 -9.59 6.15 -46.91
C MET A 300 -10.52 5.17 -47.61
N GLU A 301 -11.17 4.27 -46.88
CA GLU A 301 -12.16 3.33 -47.43
C GLU A 301 -13.44 4.05 -47.85
N LYS A 302 -13.94 4.97 -47.01
CA LYS A 302 -15.11 5.81 -47.30
C LYS A 302 -14.89 6.66 -48.56
N THR A 303 -13.74 7.31 -48.71
CA THR A 303 -13.43 8.14 -49.88
C THR A 303 -13.32 7.32 -51.16
N LYS A 304 -12.70 6.13 -51.11
CA LYS A 304 -12.70 5.17 -52.23
C LYS A 304 -14.12 4.74 -52.60
N ALA A 305 -14.92 4.29 -51.63
CA ALA A 305 -16.28 3.84 -51.87
C ALA A 305 -17.19 4.96 -52.43
N GLN A 306 -17.00 6.22 -51.99
CA GLN A 306 -17.70 7.38 -52.54
C GLN A 306 -17.31 7.65 -53.99
N GLU A 307 -16.03 7.54 -54.35
CA GLU A 307 -15.56 7.73 -55.73
C GLU A 307 -16.00 6.58 -56.65
N GLU A 308 -15.94 5.33 -56.19
CA GLU A 308 -16.47 4.17 -56.90
C GLU A 308 -17.98 4.29 -57.14
N ALA A 309 -18.75 4.73 -56.13
CA ALA A 309 -20.17 5.01 -56.25
C ALA A 309 -20.44 6.17 -57.23
N ARG A 310 -19.62 7.23 -57.23
CA ARG A 310 -19.73 8.36 -58.17
C ARG A 310 -19.45 7.92 -59.61
N ILE A 311 -18.39 7.15 -59.85
CA ILE A 311 -18.03 6.61 -61.17
C ILE A 311 -19.13 5.66 -61.66
N THR A 312 -19.63 4.77 -60.80
CA THR A 312 -20.68 3.81 -61.15
C THR A 312 -22.01 4.51 -61.44
N GLY A 313 -22.37 5.50 -60.62
CA GLY A 313 -23.54 6.36 -60.85
C GLY A 313 -23.45 7.15 -62.15
N ALA A 314 -22.28 7.72 -62.48
CA ALA A 314 -22.05 8.41 -63.74
C ALA A 314 -22.18 7.47 -64.95
N LYS A 315 -21.56 6.28 -64.91
CA LYS A 315 -21.69 5.26 -65.96
C LYS A 315 -23.13 4.77 -66.13
N LEU A 316 -23.86 4.59 -65.03
CA LEU A 316 -25.27 4.19 -65.07
C LEU A 316 -26.15 5.29 -65.66
N ALA A 317 -25.92 6.55 -65.28
CA ALA A 317 -26.62 7.70 -65.83
C ALA A 317 -26.33 7.90 -67.33
N GLU A 318 -25.09 7.69 -67.77
CA GLU A 318 -24.71 7.67 -69.20
C GLU A 318 -25.44 6.55 -69.95
N HIS A 319 -25.43 5.32 -69.42
CA HIS A 319 -26.15 4.20 -70.02
C HIS A 319 -27.68 4.41 -70.09
N GLN A 320 -28.28 5.03 -69.09
CA GLN A 320 -29.72 5.30 -69.03
C GLN A 320 -30.14 6.48 -69.93
N ASN A 321 -29.32 7.53 -70.03
CA ASN A 321 -29.64 8.70 -70.84
C ASN A 321 -29.25 8.55 -72.32
N SER A 322 -28.49 7.50 -72.67
CA SER A 322 -28.07 7.25 -74.05
C SER A 322 -29.01 6.31 -74.81
N VAL A 323 -29.09 6.51 -76.12
CA VAL A 323 -29.59 5.50 -77.08
C VAL A 323 -28.38 4.80 -77.67
N TRP A 324 -28.38 3.47 -77.65
CA TRP A 324 -27.34 2.66 -78.31
C TRP A 324 -27.84 2.28 -79.69
N TYR A 325 -27.05 2.51 -80.73
CA TYR A 325 -27.49 2.25 -82.09
C TYR A 325 -26.43 1.60 -82.99
N ASP A 326 -26.93 0.90 -84.00
CA ASP A 326 -26.18 0.44 -85.16
C ASP A 326 -26.99 0.76 -86.42
N ALA A 327 -26.31 0.93 -87.55
CA ALA A 327 -26.93 1.21 -88.84
C ALA A 327 -26.12 0.53 -89.94
N ASP A 328 -26.76 -0.17 -90.87
CA ASP A 328 -26.13 -0.76 -92.06
C ASP A 328 -27.20 -1.19 -93.08
N LEU A 329 -26.76 -1.59 -94.27
CA LEU A 329 -27.62 -2.07 -95.36
C LEU A 329 -28.32 -3.38 -95.00
N GLU A 330 -29.59 -3.54 -95.38
CA GLU A 330 -30.40 -4.74 -95.12
C GLU A 330 -29.69 -6.03 -95.57
N ASP A 331 -29.09 -6.05 -96.75
CA ASP A 331 -28.37 -7.23 -97.27
C ASP A 331 -27.12 -7.59 -96.46
N ARG A 332 -26.40 -6.58 -95.95
CA ARG A 332 -25.23 -6.82 -95.08
C ARG A 332 -25.65 -7.28 -93.70
N LEU A 333 -26.74 -6.75 -93.16
CA LEU A 333 -27.30 -7.19 -91.88
C LEU A 333 -27.85 -8.64 -91.98
N ARG A 334 -28.44 -9.02 -93.12
CA ARG A 334 -28.80 -10.41 -93.42
C ARG A 334 -27.57 -11.32 -93.55
N ALA A 335 -26.55 -10.89 -94.31
CA ALA A 335 -25.30 -11.64 -94.48
C ALA A 335 -24.52 -11.84 -93.15
N ARG A 336 -24.53 -10.83 -92.27
CA ARG A 336 -23.98 -10.91 -90.90
C ARG A 336 -24.84 -11.75 -89.93
N GLY A 337 -26.01 -12.23 -90.36
CA GLY A 337 -26.97 -12.95 -89.50
C GLY A 337 -27.61 -12.07 -88.40
N VAL A 338 -27.54 -10.75 -88.55
CA VAL A 338 -28.18 -9.76 -87.68
C VAL A 338 -29.68 -9.67 -87.98
N LEU A 339 -30.07 -9.75 -89.24
CA LEU A 339 -31.48 -9.88 -89.63
C LEU A 339 -31.75 -11.32 -90.08
N LYS A 340 -32.56 -12.05 -89.30
CA LYS A 340 -32.97 -13.43 -89.61
C LYS A 340 -34.49 -13.49 -89.77
N THR A 341 -34.99 -13.91 -90.93
CA THR A 341 -36.42 -14.16 -91.11
C THR A 341 -36.74 -15.60 -90.69
N VAL A 342 -37.47 -15.79 -89.60
CA VAL A 342 -37.92 -17.10 -89.11
C VAL A 342 -39.44 -17.11 -89.01
N ASN A 343 -40.12 -18.03 -89.69
CA ASN A 343 -41.59 -18.14 -89.72
C ASN A 343 -42.33 -16.82 -90.05
N LYS A 344 -41.81 -16.06 -91.04
CA LYS A 344 -42.29 -14.71 -91.43
C LYS A 344 -42.19 -13.63 -90.34
N VAL A 345 -41.47 -13.89 -89.25
CA VAL A 345 -41.11 -12.90 -88.24
C VAL A 345 -39.64 -12.54 -88.42
N GLU A 346 -39.33 -11.25 -88.49
CA GLU A 346 -37.95 -10.77 -88.46
C GLU A 346 -37.44 -10.85 -87.02
N ASN A 347 -36.39 -11.65 -86.82
CA ASN A 347 -35.72 -11.82 -85.54
C ASN A 347 -34.31 -11.22 -85.62
N ILE A 348 -33.93 -10.49 -84.59
CA ILE A 348 -32.65 -9.79 -84.50
C ILE A 348 -31.62 -10.76 -83.91
N GLY A 349 -30.50 -10.95 -84.60
CA GLY A 349 -29.35 -11.70 -84.11
C GLY A 349 -28.55 -10.93 -83.04
N GLU A 350 -27.34 -11.41 -82.76
CA GLU A 350 -26.44 -10.72 -81.84
C GLU A 350 -25.87 -9.45 -82.50
N VAL A 351 -26.38 -8.28 -82.12
CA VAL A 351 -25.93 -6.98 -82.62
C VAL A 351 -24.99 -6.32 -81.62
N LYS A 352 -23.81 -5.96 -82.12
CA LYS A 352 -22.85 -5.11 -81.40
C LYS A 352 -23.17 -3.65 -81.69
N PHE A 353 -24.08 -3.08 -80.91
CA PHE A 353 -24.41 -1.65 -80.92
C PHE A 353 -23.18 -0.84 -80.50
N ALA A 354 -22.35 -0.47 -81.48
CA ALA A 354 -21.05 0.17 -81.27
C ALA A 354 -21.14 1.69 -81.09
N ASN A 355 -22.23 2.31 -81.55
CA ASN A 355 -22.46 3.74 -81.46
C ASN A 355 -23.48 4.05 -80.35
N ASN A 356 -23.36 5.22 -79.75
CA ASN A 356 -24.39 5.76 -78.85
C ASN A 356 -24.60 7.26 -79.08
N ILE A 357 -25.74 7.77 -78.65
CA ILE A 357 -25.99 9.21 -78.47
C ILE A 357 -26.51 9.48 -77.07
N ASP A 358 -25.90 10.43 -76.37
CA ASP A 358 -26.39 10.95 -75.10
C ASP A 358 -27.51 11.96 -75.37
N LEU A 359 -28.75 11.60 -75.03
CA LEU A 359 -29.94 12.40 -75.30
C LEU A 359 -30.00 13.72 -74.53
N THR A 360 -29.13 13.91 -73.53
CA THR A 360 -28.99 15.21 -72.84
C THR A 360 -28.18 16.22 -73.66
N LYS A 361 -27.41 15.76 -74.66
CA LYS A 361 -26.48 16.57 -75.46
C LYS A 361 -26.90 16.69 -76.92
N THR A 362 -27.33 15.59 -77.55
CA THR A 362 -27.83 15.58 -78.93
C THR A 362 -29.02 14.63 -79.07
N LYS A 363 -29.96 14.99 -79.94
CA LYS A 363 -31.13 14.16 -80.28
C LYS A 363 -31.12 13.69 -81.73
N SER A 364 -30.15 14.14 -82.53
CA SER A 364 -30.02 13.80 -83.95
C SER A 364 -28.85 12.84 -84.20
N ILE A 365 -29.08 11.87 -85.08
CA ILE A 365 -28.09 10.95 -85.65
C ILE A 365 -28.05 11.20 -87.15
N THR A 366 -26.87 11.53 -87.69
CA THR A 366 -26.71 11.74 -89.14
C THR A 366 -26.13 10.48 -89.79
N LEU A 367 -26.88 9.86 -90.71
CA LEU A 367 -26.51 8.68 -91.47
C LEU A 367 -26.22 9.09 -92.92
N LYS A 368 -24.95 9.02 -93.34
CA LYS A 368 -24.52 9.46 -94.68
C LYS A 368 -24.37 8.25 -95.63
N PRO A 369 -24.89 8.29 -96.87
CA PRO A 369 -24.77 7.20 -97.84
C PRO A 369 -23.33 6.68 -98.04
N SER A 370 -22.36 7.59 -98.04
CA SER A 370 -20.93 7.30 -98.15
C SER A 370 -20.34 6.46 -97.01
N GLN A 371 -20.94 6.49 -95.81
CA GLN A 371 -20.53 5.60 -94.69
C GLN A 371 -20.88 4.13 -94.99
N PHE A 372 -21.90 3.91 -95.81
CA PHE A 372 -22.38 2.58 -96.19
C PHE A 372 -21.92 2.18 -97.60
N GLY A 373 -21.30 3.07 -98.36
CA GLY A 373 -20.81 2.80 -99.72
C GLY A 373 -21.93 2.71 -100.76
N ILE A 374 -22.96 3.54 -100.60
CA ILE A 374 -24.11 3.68 -101.52
C ILE A 374 -24.28 5.15 -101.92
N ASP A 375 -24.92 5.41 -103.07
CA ASP A 375 -25.12 6.77 -103.58
C ASP A 375 -26.25 7.52 -102.85
N HIS A 376 -27.32 6.82 -102.46
CA HIS A 376 -28.44 7.38 -101.70
C HIS A 376 -29.14 6.31 -100.85
N ILE A 377 -29.81 6.73 -99.76
CA ILE A 377 -30.63 5.87 -98.91
C ILE A 377 -32.11 6.06 -99.30
N ARG A 378 -32.86 4.98 -99.59
CA ARG A 378 -34.28 5.04 -99.96
C ARG A 378 -35.23 5.03 -98.78
N ASP A 379 -34.98 4.14 -97.83
CA ASP A 379 -35.84 3.91 -96.67
C ASP A 379 -34.98 3.45 -95.47
N VAL A 380 -35.42 3.80 -94.27
CA VAL A 380 -34.74 3.56 -92.99
C VAL A 380 -35.72 2.90 -92.03
N ARG A 381 -35.71 1.56 -92.00
CA ARG A 381 -36.58 0.79 -91.11
C ARG A 381 -36.00 0.79 -89.69
N ILE A 382 -36.80 1.30 -88.75
CA ILE A 382 -36.48 1.35 -87.33
C ILE A 382 -36.82 0.01 -86.68
N VAL A 383 -35.86 -0.56 -85.96
CA VAL A 383 -36.00 -1.80 -85.20
C VAL A 383 -35.51 -1.55 -83.77
N PRO A 384 -36.22 -1.95 -82.70
CA PRO A 384 -37.40 -2.82 -82.66
C PRO A 384 -38.73 -2.11 -82.99
N ASN A 385 -39.64 -2.86 -83.62
CA ASN A 385 -40.91 -2.39 -84.20
C ASN A 385 -41.93 -1.76 -83.21
N PHE A 386 -41.64 -1.73 -81.91
CA PHE A 386 -42.46 -0.97 -80.94
C PHE A 386 -42.18 0.53 -80.98
N LEU A 387 -40.96 0.91 -81.40
CA LEU A 387 -40.60 2.28 -81.76
C LEU A 387 -41.20 2.59 -83.13
N LYS A 388 -41.93 3.70 -83.23
CA LYS A 388 -42.61 4.09 -84.47
C LYS A 388 -42.02 5.36 -85.04
N GLU A 389 -41.84 5.35 -86.35
CA GLU A 389 -41.52 6.53 -87.14
C GLU A 389 -42.58 7.63 -86.94
N GLY A 390 -42.16 8.89 -86.87
CA GLY A 390 -43.02 10.06 -86.65
C GLY A 390 -43.60 10.20 -85.24
N ARG A 391 -43.54 9.16 -84.40
CA ARG A 391 -43.97 9.20 -82.98
C ARG A 391 -42.80 9.19 -82.01
N ASP A 392 -41.90 8.22 -82.15
CA ASP A 392 -40.79 8.01 -81.21
C ASP A 392 -39.45 8.45 -81.80
N ILE A 393 -39.29 8.25 -83.11
CA ILE A 393 -38.13 8.64 -83.91
C ILE A 393 -38.65 9.28 -85.20
N GLY A 394 -38.12 10.44 -85.57
CA GLY A 394 -38.35 11.09 -86.86
C GLY A 394 -37.20 10.76 -87.81
N VAL A 395 -37.53 10.52 -89.07
CA VAL A 395 -36.55 10.28 -90.15
C VAL A 395 -36.74 11.39 -91.18
N HIS A 396 -35.67 12.11 -91.51
CA HIS A 396 -35.71 13.19 -92.49
C HIS A 396 -34.62 12.96 -93.55
N PHE A 397 -35.04 12.92 -94.81
CA PHE A 397 -34.17 12.75 -95.97
C PHE A 397 -33.79 14.13 -96.52
N VAL A 398 -32.48 14.40 -96.58
CA VAL A 398 -31.90 15.63 -97.10
C VAL A 398 -31.61 15.46 -98.60
N GLU A 399 -31.57 16.55 -99.36
CA GLU A 399 -31.42 16.55 -100.83
C GLU A 399 -30.13 15.88 -101.34
N ASP A 400 -29.10 15.71 -100.48
CA ASP A 400 -27.84 15.02 -100.77
C ASP A 400 -27.90 13.49 -100.54
N GLY A 401 -29.07 12.96 -100.18
CA GLY A 401 -29.28 11.56 -99.81
C GLY A 401 -28.90 11.22 -98.37
N THR A 402 -28.41 12.19 -97.57
CA THR A 402 -28.17 12.01 -96.13
C THR A 402 -29.49 11.88 -95.38
N VAL A 403 -29.52 11.00 -94.38
CA VAL A 403 -30.66 10.85 -93.48
C VAL A 403 -30.32 11.41 -92.11
N GLU A 404 -31.12 12.37 -91.64
CA GLU A 404 -31.12 12.81 -90.25
C GLU A 404 -32.22 12.05 -89.47
N VAL A 405 -31.81 11.32 -88.45
CA VAL A 405 -32.69 10.56 -87.57
C VAL A 405 -32.76 11.26 -86.22
N THR A 406 -33.91 11.85 -85.90
CA THR A 406 -34.13 12.65 -84.70
C THR A 406 -34.98 11.91 -83.68
N VAL A 407 -34.54 11.82 -82.43
CA VAL A 407 -35.31 11.20 -81.34
C VAL A 407 -36.41 12.16 -80.89
N LEU A 408 -37.67 11.77 -81.10
CA LEU A 408 -38.86 12.56 -80.77
C LEU A 408 -39.39 12.25 -79.37
N ASN A 409 -39.29 10.99 -78.93
CA ASN A 409 -39.77 10.52 -77.64
C ASN A 409 -38.64 9.93 -76.81
N GLU A 410 -37.88 10.77 -76.09
CA GLU A 410 -36.78 10.33 -75.23
C GLU A 410 -37.18 9.21 -74.26
N ALA A 411 -38.39 9.25 -73.69
CA ALA A 411 -38.84 8.27 -72.70
C ALA A 411 -39.01 6.86 -73.28
N ALA A 412 -39.29 6.73 -74.58
CA ALA A 412 -39.40 5.44 -75.26
C ALA A 412 -38.05 4.87 -75.71
N VAL A 413 -37.02 5.70 -75.87
CA VAL A 413 -35.73 5.32 -76.48
C VAL A 413 -34.54 5.34 -75.49
N LYS A 414 -34.66 6.02 -74.34
CA LYS A 414 -33.62 6.02 -73.27
C LYS A 414 -33.27 4.61 -72.80
N GLY A 415 -31.97 4.29 -72.79
CA GLY A 415 -31.44 2.97 -72.43
C GLY A 415 -31.77 1.85 -73.42
N GLN A 416 -32.45 2.14 -74.53
CA GLN A 416 -32.79 1.16 -75.55
C GLN A 416 -31.64 0.96 -76.56
N LYS A 417 -31.74 -0.17 -77.27
CA LYS A 417 -30.89 -0.53 -78.40
C LYS A 417 -31.72 -0.45 -79.67
N VAL A 418 -31.29 0.36 -80.64
CA VAL A 418 -32.02 0.66 -81.87
C VAL A 418 -31.16 0.30 -83.09
N LEU A 419 -31.69 -0.52 -83.99
CA LEU A 419 -31.04 -0.85 -85.26
C LEU A 419 -31.77 -0.10 -86.37
N PHE A 420 -31.02 0.67 -87.16
CA PHE A 420 -31.51 1.33 -88.36
C PHE A 420 -31.14 0.48 -89.58
N VAL A 421 -32.13 -0.18 -90.16
CA VAL A 421 -31.94 -1.04 -91.34
C VAL A 421 -32.12 -0.17 -92.58
N LEU A 422 -31.04 0.01 -93.34
CA LEU A 422 -31.00 0.89 -94.51
C LEU A 422 -31.28 0.12 -95.80
N THR A 423 -32.06 0.72 -96.70
CA THR A 423 -32.28 0.19 -98.05
C THR A 423 -31.83 1.19 -99.12
N GLN A 424 -31.42 0.67 -100.27
CA GLN A 424 -30.87 1.43 -101.41
C GLN A 424 -31.87 1.53 -102.56
#